data_AF-A0A917NK70-F1
#
_entry.id   AF-A0A917NK70-F1
#
_cell.length_a   1.000
_cell.length_b   1.000
_cell.length_c   1.000
_cell.angle_alpha   90.00
_cell.angle_beta   90.00
_cell.angle_gamma   90.00
#
_symmetry.space_group_name_H-M   'P 1'
#
loop_
_entity.id
_entity.type
_entity.pdbx_description
1 polymer ?
#
loop_
_entity_poly.entity_id
_entity_poly.type
_entity_poly.pdbx_seq_one_letter_code
_entity_poly.pdbx_strand_id
1 'polypeptide(L)'
;MPWCADGEACSATKAAVWSKTNSLRLELQPRGRAVTGLHMGYVDTDMTTDTDAPRANAHDIAVAALDGVGTGAHEVLADDLTRWVKSRLSSEVSALYEQLAR
;
A
#
# COMPACT_ATOMS: atom_id res chain seq x y z
N MET A 1 -9.20 7.42 3.32
CA MET A 1 -8.03 6.56 3.65
C MET A 1 -7.39 6.03 2.37
N PRO A 2 -6.04 5.97 2.25
CA PRO A 2 -5.36 5.71 0.98
C PRO A 2 -5.58 4.31 0.37
N TRP A 3 -6.06 3.33 1.13
CA TRP A 3 -6.32 1.96 0.64
C TRP A 3 -7.79 1.53 0.77
N CYS A 4 -8.64 2.33 1.41
CA CYS A 4 -10.07 2.05 1.51
C CYS A 4 -10.81 2.82 0.43
N ALA A 5 -11.88 2.22 -0.10
CA ALA A 5 -12.76 2.82 -1.08
C ALA A 5 -13.72 3.82 -0.41
N ASP A 6 -13.17 4.89 0.17
CA ASP A 6 -13.94 5.96 0.83
C ASP A 6 -14.44 7.02 -0.17
N GLY A 7 -14.29 6.78 -1.47
CA GLY A 7 -14.64 7.73 -2.55
C GLY A 7 -13.55 8.76 -2.89
N GLU A 8 -12.40 8.70 -2.22
CA GLU A 8 -11.26 9.60 -2.50
C GLU A 8 -10.47 9.15 -3.74
N ALA A 9 -10.14 10.09 -4.64
CA ALA A 9 -9.36 9.79 -5.86
C ALA A 9 -8.01 9.10 -5.58
N CYS A 10 -7.43 9.34 -4.39
CA CYS A 10 -6.18 8.74 -3.95
C CYS A 10 -6.23 7.20 -3.93
N SER A 11 -7.33 6.59 -3.48
CA SER A 11 -7.42 5.13 -3.36
C SER A 11 -7.52 4.44 -4.73
N ALA A 12 -8.30 5.01 -5.65
CA ALA A 12 -8.40 4.51 -7.02
C ALA A 12 -7.05 4.61 -7.76
N THR A 13 -6.34 5.74 -7.63
CA THR A 13 -5.01 5.90 -8.24
C THR A 13 -3.98 4.96 -7.63
N LYS A 14 -3.98 4.75 -6.30
CA LYS A 14 -3.09 3.78 -5.64
C LYS A 14 -3.35 2.34 -6.11
N ALA A 15 -4.61 1.94 -6.28
CA ALA A 15 -4.96 0.64 -6.86
C ALA A 15 -4.46 0.51 -8.32
N ALA A 16 -4.61 1.55 -9.13
CA ALA A 16 -4.11 1.56 -10.51
C ALA A 16 -2.57 1.44 -10.56
N VAL A 17 -1.86 2.17 -9.69
CA VAL A 17 -0.40 2.09 -9.58
C VAL A 17 0.03 0.70 -9.12
N TRP A 18 -0.69 0.07 -8.18
CA TRP A 18 -0.39 -1.29 -7.76
C TRP A 18 -0.52 -2.30 -8.92
N SER A 19 -1.60 -2.21 -9.70
CA SER A 19 -1.78 -3.01 -10.92
C SER A 19 -0.65 -2.78 -11.94
N LYS A 20 -0.32 -1.51 -12.21
CA LYS A 20 0.79 -1.15 -13.13
C LYS A 20 2.13 -1.71 -12.65
N THR A 21 2.37 -1.73 -11.35
CA THR A 21 3.59 -2.28 -10.75
C THR A 21 3.71 -3.77 -11.01
N ASN A 22 2.61 -4.53 -10.99
CA ASN A 22 2.61 -5.95 -11.39
C ASN A 22 3.05 -6.13 -12.85
N SER A 23 2.53 -5.30 -13.77
CA SER A 23 2.96 -5.35 -15.17
C SER A 23 4.45 -5.05 -15.33
N LEU A 24 4.98 -4.06 -14.60
CA LEU A 24 6.39 -3.70 -14.65
C LEU A 24 7.31 -4.81 -14.14
N ARG A 25 6.89 -5.57 -13.11
CA ARG A 25 7.64 -6.74 -12.64
C ARG A 25 7.86 -7.74 -13.76
N LEU A 26 6.81 -8.05 -14.53
CA LEU A 26 6.87 -8.99 -15.65
C LEU A 26 7.68 -8.43 -16.83
N GLU A 27 7.48 -7.16 -17.17
CA GLU A 27 8.18 -6.51 -18.30
C GLU A 27 9.70 -6.40 -18.07
N LEU A 28 10.11 -6.14 -16.83
CA LEU A 28 11.50 -5.85 -16.49
C LEU A 28 12.28 -7.07 -16.00
N GLN A 29 11.61 -8.18 -15.66
CA GLN A 29 12.26 -9.42 -15.22
C GLN A 29 13.30 -9.95 -16.21
N PRO A 30 13.07 -9.99 -17.53
CA PRO A 30 14.07 -10.50 -18.49
C PRO A 30 15.33 -9.65 -18.56
N ARG A 31 15.27 -8.40 -18.07
CA ARG A 31 16.39 -7.46 -18.01
C ARG A 31 17.14 -7.52 -16.67
N GLY A 32 16.78 -8.46 -15.80
CA GLY A 32 17.37 -8.60 -14.46
C GLY A 32 17.07 -7.43 -13.52
N ARG A 33 15.97 -6.70 -13.75
CA ARG A 33 15.58 -5.52 -12.96
C ARG A 33 14.42 -5.87 -12.03
N ALA A 34 14.66 -5.79 -10.72
CA ALA A 34 13.63 -6.00 -9.71
C ALA A 34 12.73 -4.76 -9.56
N VAL A 35 11.46 -4.98 -9.23
CA VAL A 35 10.48 -3.92 -8.95
C VAL A 35 9.77 -4.23 -7.63
N THR A 36 9.98 -3.36 -6.65
CA THR A 36 9.37 -3.42 -5.31
C THR A 36 8.24 -2.40 -5.20
N GLY A 37 7.09 -2.83 -4.69
CA GLY A 37 5.97 -1.94 -4.39
C GLY A 37 5.86 -1.69 -2.90
N LEU A 38 5.85 -0.43 -2.49
CA LEU A 38 5.68 -0.02 -1.10
C LEU A 38 4.22 0.38 -0.85
N HIS A 39 3.60 -0.30 0.11
CA HIS A 39 2.24 -0.03 0.54
C HIS A 39 2.27 0.50 1.97
N MET A 40 1.69 1.68 2.18
CA MET A 40 1.63 2.36 3.47
C MET A 40 0.34 3.18 3.62
N GLY A 41 -0.20 3.25 4.83
CA GLY A 41 -1.26 4.16 5.25
C GLY A 41 -0.78 5.62 5.25
N TYR A 42 -1.37 6.45 6.12
CA TYR A 42 -0.86 7.81 6.29
C TYR A 42 0.49 7.79 7.00
N VAL A 43 1.40 8.65 6.55
CA VAL A 43 2.76 8.78 7.09
C VAL A 43 2.96 10.20 7.59
N ASP A 44 3.61 10.37 8.74
CA ASP A 44 3.84 11.66 9.40
C ASP A 44 4.82 12.52 8.58
N THR A 45 4.25 13.31 7.67
CA THR A 45 4.92 14.17 6.70
C THR A 45 4.07 15.40 6.44
N ASP A 46 4.63 16.43 5.82
CA ASP A 46 3.89 17.65 5.45
C ASP A 46 2.63 17.37 4.59
N MET A 47 2.59 16.26 3.85
CA MET A 47 1.45 15.88 3.01
C MET A 47 0.21 15.48 3.83
N THR A 48 0.37 15.07 5.10
CA THR A 48 -0.71 14.51 5.93
C THR A 48 -1.01 15.37 7.16
N THR A 49 -0.53 16.61 7.21
CA THR A 49 -0.73 17.54 8.34
C THR A 49 -2.20 17.80 8.64
N ASP A 50 -3.03 17.89 7.61
CA ASP A 50 -4.47 18.14 7.71
C ASP A 50 -5.29 16.86 7.86
N THR A 51 -4.63 15.70 7.96
CA THR A 51 -5.30 14.41 8.11
C THR A 51 -5.42 14.03 9.58
N ASP A 52 -6.65 14.02 10.08
CA ASP A 52 -6.98 13.55 11.43
C ASP A 52 -7.17 12.02 11.46
N ALA A 53 -6.05 11.29 11.35
CA ALA A 53 -5.99 9.84 11.41
C ALA A 53 -4.64 9.38 11.97
N PRO A 54 -4.53 8.13 12.48
CA PRO A 54 -3.25 7.56 12.87
C PRO A 54 -2.23 7.60 11.71
N ARG A 55 -1.02 8.09 12.00
CA ARG A 55 0.08 8.21 11.03
C ARG A 55 1.25 7.33 11.44
N ALA A 56 1.82 6.62 10.48
CA ALA A 56 3.07 5.90 10.66
C ALA A 56 4.26 6.86 10.71
N ASN A 57 5.29 6.49 11.46
CA ASN A 57 6.54 7.27 11.52
C ASN A 57 7.27 7.21 10.16
N ALA A 58 7.65 8.35 9.61
CA ALA A 58 8.30 8.43 8.31
C ALA A 58 9.65 7.69 8.24
N HIS A 59 10.44 7.71 9.31
CA HIS A 59 11.71 6.98 9.39
C HIS A 59 11.47 5.48 9.26
N ASP A 60 10.50 4.92 9.99
CA ASP A 60 10.23 3.48 9.98
C ASP A 60 9.73 3.00 8.61
N ILE A 61 8.90 3.81 7.94
CA ILE A 61 8.46 3.55 6.57
C ILE A 61 9.66 3.55 5.60
N ALA A 62 10.59 4.50 5.74
CA ALA A 62 11.77 4.57 4.89
C ALA A 62 12.71 3.37 5.10
N VAL A 63 12.92 2.96 6.35
CA VAL A 63 13.69 1.75 6.69
C VAL A 63 13.04 0.51 6.06
N ALA A 64 11.74 0.31 6.25
CA ALA A 64 11.02 -0.83 5.68
C ALA A 64 11.11 -0.88 4.14
N ALA A 65 11.07 0.28 3.48
CA ALA A 65 11.21 0.38 2.04
C ALA A 65 12.61 -0.06 1.57
N LEU A 66 13.66 0.45 2.22
CA LEU A 66 15.04 0.13 1.88
C LEU A 66 15.37 -1.35 2.17
N ASP A 67 14.90 -1.87 3.30
CA ASP A 67 15.07 -3.29 3.64
C ASP A 67 14.40 -4.19 2.60
N GLY A 68 13.17 -3.87 2.19
CA GLY A 68 12.46 -4.63 1.17
C GLY A 68 13.15 -4.62 -0.19
N VAL A 69 13.74 -3.49 -0.58
CA VAL A 69 14.60 -3.43 -1.77
C VAL A 69 15.85 -4.30 -1.58
N GLY A 70 16.50 -4.20 -0.43
CA GLY A 70 17.71 -4.97 -0.09
C GLY A 70 17.50 -6.49 -0.08
N THR A 71 16.29 -6.95 0.29
CA THR A 71 15.94 -8.38 0.28
C THR A 71 15.32 -8.86 -1.03
N GLY A 72 15.14 -7.97 -2.02
CA GLY A 72 14.47 -8.31 -3.28
C GLY A 72 12.96 -8.59 -3.12
N ALA A 73 12.32 -8.04 -2.10
CA ALA A 73 10.89 -8.22 -1.88
C ALA A 73 10.07 -7.62 -3.02
N HIS A 74 9.06 -8.35 -3.49
CA HIS A 74 8.13 -7.80 -4.48
C HIS A 74 7.22 -6.75 -3.86
N GLU A 75 6.72 -6.97 -2.64
CA GLU A 75 5.83 -6.04 -1.93
C GLU A 75 6.32 -5.79 -0.50
N VAL A 76 6.26 -4.54 -0.07
CA VAL A 76 6.49 -4.12 1.32
C VAL A 76 5.17 -3.59 1.87
N LEU A 77 4.64 -4.25 2.90
CA LEU A 77 3.48 -3.78 3.67
C LEU A 77 4.02 -3.12 4.93
N ALA A 78 4.14 -1.80 4.90
CA ALA A 78 5.00 -1.07 5.84
C ALA A 78 4.37 -0.84 7.22
N ASP A 79 3.05 -0.97 7.33
CA ASP A 79 2.30 -0.75 8.56
C ASP A 79 1.18 -1.77 8.77
N ASP A 80 0.59 -1.77 9.96
CA ASP A 80 -0.44 -2.74 10.33
C ASP A 80 -1.72 -2.55 9.52
N LEU A 81 -2.04 -1.32 9.13
CA LEU A 81 -3.21 -1.03 8.31
C LEU A 81 -3.09 -1.70 6.94
N THR A 82 -1.95 -1.55 6.27
CA THR A 82 -1.73 -2.16 4.95
C THR A 82 -1.63 -3.68 5.01
N ARG A 83 -1.04 -4.23 6.07
CA ARG A 83 -1.10 -5.67 6.36
C ARG A 83 -2.53 -6.17 6.53
N TRP A 84 -3.34 -5.44 7.30
CA TRP A 84 -4.75 -5.73 7.56
C TRP A 84 -5.63 -5.63 6.31
N VAL A 85 -5.42 -4.63 5.45
CA VAL A 85 -6.14 -4.48 4.18
C VAL A 85 -5.77 -5.62 3.25
N LYS A 86 -4.47 -5.86 3.04
CA LYS A 86 -3.98 -6.91 2.15
C LYS A 86 -4.54 -8.29 2.51
N SER A 87 -4.63 -8.60 3.81
CA SER A 87 -5.17 -9.88 4.27
C SER A 87 -6.66 -10.09 3.99
N ARG A 88 -7.41 -9.03 3.67
CA ARG A 88 -8.87 -9.07 3.43
C ARG A 88 -9.26 -8.89 1.96
N LEU A 89 -8.33 -8.52 1.07
CA LEU A 89 -8.65 -8.25 -0.33
C LEU A 89 -9.22 -9.47 -1.09
N SER A 90 -8.95 -10.69 -0.62
CA SER A 90 -9.51 -11.93 -1.17
C SER A 90 -10.77 -12.42 -0.45
N SER A 91 -11.21 -11.70 0.59
CA SER A 91 -12.42 -12.02 1.34
C SER A 91 -13.65 -11.37 0.71
N GLU A 92 -14.83 -11.72 1.23
CA GLU A 92 -16.07 -11.00 0.90
C GLU A 92 -15.93 -9.51 1.15
N VAL A 93 -16.55 -8.68 0.30
CA VAL A 93 -16.45 -7.22 0.37
C VAL A 93 -16.93 -6.66 1.73
N SER A 94 -17.89 -7.34 2.36
CA SER A 94 -18.40 -7.01 3.70
C SER A 94 -17.39 -7.26 4.82
N ALA A 95 -16.40 -8.14 4.61
CA ALA A 95 -15.31 -8.35 5.57
C ALA A 95 -14.29 -7.19 5.58
N LEU A 96 -14.25 -6.41 4.48
CA LEU A 96 -13.41 -5.21 4.36
C LEU A 96 -14.20 -3.94 4.72
N TYR A 97 -15.49 -3.88 4.37
CA TYR A 97 -16.38 -2.76 4.65
C TYR A 97 -17.60 -3.21 5.46
N GLU A 98 -17.52 -3.09 6.78
CA GLU A 98 -18.61 -3.46 7.70
C GLU A 98 -19.92 -2.73 7.41
N GLN A 99 -19.86 -1.54 6.79
CA GLN A 99 -21.05 -0.79 6.37
C GLN A 99 -21.94 -1.58 5.40
N LEU A 100 -21.37 -2.53 4.65
CA LEU A 100 -22.08 -3.38 3.69
C LEU A 100 -22.59 -4.69 4.31
N ALA A 101 -22.27 -4.97 5.57
CA ALA A 101 -22.69 -6.19 6.26
C ALA A 101 -24.08 -6.07 6.93
N ARG A 102 -24.77 -4.93 6.74
CA ARG A 102 -26.09 -4.64 7.31
C ARG A 102 -27.23 -5.00 6.37
#